data_AF-A0YRF6-F1
#
_entry.id   AF-A0YRF6-F1
#
_cell.length_a   1.000
_cell.length_b   1.000
_cell.length_c   1.000
_cell.angle_alpha   90.00
_cell.angle_beta   90.00
_cell.angle_gamma   90.00
#
_symmetry.space_group_name_H-M   'P 1'
#
loop_
_entity.id
_entity.type
_entity.pdbx_description
1 polymer ?
#
loop_
_entity_poly.entity_id
_entity_poly.type
_entity_poly.pdbx_seq_one_letter_code
_entity_poly.pdbx_strand_id
1 'polypeptide(L)'
;MEDLCVKGLARTKLAKSVLDAGFGMLINFLGYKLEREEGKLIEVDRFFPSTKLCHCCQFKNNSLNLSVREWVCPNCQTHHDRDENAAKNIRKEGIRILSTNTVGHTEFQAGGEDVRLVGACTEKHSSVKQESPVTV
;
A
#
# COMPACT_ATOMS: atom_id res chain seq x y z
N MET A 1 -5.75 -0.46 -8.52
CA MET A 1 -4.98 0.60 -9.21
C MET A 1 -4.77 1.74 -8.22
N GLU A 2 -3.70 2.52 -8.30
CA GLU A 2 -3.55 3.72 -7.45
C GLU A 2 -4.45 4.86 -7.95
N ASP A 3 -5.09 5.59 -7.03
CA ASP A 3 -5.80 6.83 -7.34
C ASP A 3 -4.79 7.94 -7.70
N LEU A 4 -4.65 8.20 -9.00
CA LEU A 4 -3.79 9.23 -9.53
C LEU A 4 -4.57 10.52 -9.84
N CYS A 5 -4.14 11.66 -9.28
CA CYS A 5 -4.69 12.97 -9.67
C CYS A 5 -4.18 13.40 -11.04
N VAL A 6 -4.64 12.76 -12.12
CA VAL A 6 -4.16 13.00 -13.49
C VAL A 6 -4.28 14.49 -13.86
N LYS A 7 -5.43 15.11 -13.56
CA LYS A 7 -5.66 16.54 -13.82
C LYS A 7 -4.72 17.45 -13.04
N GLY A 8 -4.39 17.09 -11.80
CA GLY A 8 -3.45 17.84 -10.97
C GLY A 8 -2.02 17.71 -11.51
N LEU A 9 -1.58 16.48 -11.79
CA LEU A 9 -0.25 16.20 -12.32
C LEU A 9 -0.02 16.80 -13.70
N ALA A 10 -1.05 16.83 -14.55
CA ALA A 10 -1.04 17.50 -15.86
C ALA A 10 -0.82 19.02 -15.79
N ARG A 11 -0.85 19.61 -14.59
CA ARG A 11 -0.60 21.05 -14.34
C ARG A 11 0.73 21.32 -13.63
N THR A 12 1.56 20.29 -13.46
CA THR A 12 2.87 20.39 -12.80
C THR A 12 4.03 20.35 -13.81
N LYS A 13 5.27 20.36 -13.33
CA LYS A 13 6.47 20.11 -14.15
C LYS A 13 6.47 18.73 -14.83
N LEU A 14 5.62 17.79 -14.37
CA LEU A 14 5.44 16.47 -14.96
C LEU A 14 4.39 16.43 -16.06
N ALA A 15 3.77 17.57 -16.41
CA ALA A 15 2.63 17.65 -17.31
C ALA A 15 2.84 16.89 -18.62
N LYS A 16 3.98 17.13 -19.28
CA LYS A 16 4.33 16.45 -20.54
C LYS A 16 4.33 14.94 -20.38
N SER A 17 5.12 14.41 -19.44
CA SER A 17 5.24 12.97 -19.20
C SER A 17 3.91 12.32 -18.80
N VAL A 18 3.07 13.02 -18.04
CA VAL A 18 1.76 12.53 -17.60
C VAL A 18 0.77 12.45 -18.76
N LEU A 19 0.77 13.46 -19.64
CA LEU A 19 -0.07 13.49 -20.83
C LEU A 19 0.40 12.46 -21.86
N ASP A 20 1.71 12.36 -22.10
CA ASP A 20 2.32 11.38 -23.01
C ASP A 20 2.04 9.94 -22.56
N ALA A 21 2.01 9.69 -21.24
CA ALA A 21 1.69 8.37 -20.69
C ALA A 21 0.20 7.98 -20.83
N GLY A 22 -0.69 8.93 -21.13
CA GLY A 22 -2.10 8.63 -21.44
C GLY A 22 -2.92 8.05 -20.29
N PHE A 23 -2.58 8.36 -19.02
CA PHE A 23 -3.26 7.77 -17.86
C PHE A 23 -4.78 7.91 -17.86
N GLY A 24 -5.31 9.05 -18.34
CA GLY A 24 -6.76 9.24 -18.45
C GLY A 24 -7.42 8.26 -19.42
N MET A 25 -6.77 7.94 -20.54
CA MET A 25 -7.25 6.93 -21.49
C MET A 25 -7.17 5.53 -20.89
N LEU A 26 -6.08 5.21 -20.18
CA LEU A 26 -5.93 3.93 -19.50
C LEU A 26 -7.07 3.68 -18.50
N ILE A 27 -7.37 4.66 -17.64
CA ILE A 27 -8.46 4.53 -16.64
C ILE A 27 -9.81 4.34 -17.35
N ASN A 28 -10.09 5.12 -18.39
CA ASN A 28 -11.31 4.97 -19.18
C ASN A 28 -11.42 3.56 -19.78
N PHE A 29 -10.33 3.08 -20.40
CA PHE A 29 -10.30 1.77 -21.03
C PHE A 29 -10.48 0.63 -20.04
N LEU A 30 -9.87 0.72 -18.86
CA LEU A 30 -10.08 -0.25 -17.79
C LEU A 30 -11.53 -0.21 -17.30
N GLY A 31 -12.08 0.99 -17.07
CA GLY A 31 -13.46 1.17 -16.61
C GLY A 31 -14.47 0.48 -17.52
N TYR A 32 -14.52 0.85 -18.80
CA TYR A 32 -15.54 0.30 -19.70
C TYR A 32 -15.33 -1.19 -19.99
N LYS A 33 -14.08 -1.66 -20.05
CA LYS A 33 -13.81 -3.09 -20.29
C LYS A 33 -14.20 -3.94 -19.09
N LEU A 34 -13.94 -3.47 -17.87
CA LEU A 34 -14.35 -4.19 -16.66
C LEU A 34 -15.87 -4.20 -16.52
N GLU A 35 -16.54 -3.08 -16.79
CA GLU A 35 -18.02 -3.02 -16.80
C GLU A 35 -18.63 -4.05 -17.77
N ARG A 36 -18.05 -4.18 -18.97
CA ARG A 36 -18.50 -5.17 -19.97
C ARG A 36 -18.38 -6.62 -19.51
N GLU A 37 -17.38 -6.94 -18.69
CA GLU A 37 -17.08 -8.30 -18.21
C GLU A 37 -17.55 -8.52 -16.76
N GLU A 38 -18.43 -7.64 -16.23
CA GLU A 38 -18.91 -7.67 -14.84
C GLU A 38 -17.77 -7.60 -13.78
N GLY A 39 -16.63 -7.06 -14.16
CA GLY A 39 -15.47 -6.82 -13.31
C GLY A 39 -15.60 -5.53 -12.49
N LYS A 40 -14.80 -5.44 -11.41
CA LYS A 40 -14.72 -4.25 -10.55
C LYS A 40 -13.34 -3.60 -10.67
N LEU A 41 -13.31 -2.29 -10.91
CA LEU A 41 -12.10 -1.49 -10.78
C LEU A 41 -11.98 -0.98 -9.34
N ILE A 42 -10.98 -1.46 -8.61
CA ILE A 42 -10.70 -1.02 -7.24
C ILE A 42 -9.54 -0.02 -7.25
N GLU A 43 -9.82 1.17 -6.74
CA GLU A 43 -8.84 2.23 -6.53
C GLU A 43 -8.30 2.16 -5.09
N VAL A 44 -6.98 2.23 -4.98
CA VAL A 44 -6.24 2.31 -3.72
C VAL A 44 -5.93 3.78 -3.47
N ASP A 45 -6.03 4.20 -2.21
CA ASP A 45 -5.77 5.57 -1.80
C ASP A 45 -4.43 6.10 -2.32
N ARG A 46 -4.44 7.37 -2.75
CA ARG A 46 -3.29 8.05 -3.34
C ARG A 46 -2.08 8.15 -2.40
N PHE A 47 -2.32 8.27 -1.10
CA PHE A 47 -1.29 8.44 -0.08
C PHE A 47 -0.87 7.11 0.54
N PHE A 48 -1.42 5.98 0.07
CA PHE A 48 -0.98 4.66 0.46
C PHE A 48 0.52 4.48 0.12
N PRO A 49 1.39 4.16 1.09
CA PRO A 49 2.84 4.13 0.89
C PRO A 49 3.32 2.85 0.18
N SER A 50 2.74 2.53 -0.98
CA SER A 50 3.01 1.32 -1.78
C SER A 50 4.50 1.10 -2.07
N THR A 51 5.22 2.16 -2.44
CA THR A 51 6.66 2.14 -2.78
C THR A 51 7.58 2.13 -1.55
N LYS A 52 7.06 2.46 -0.37
CA LYS A 52 7.84 2.56 0.89
C LYS A 52 7.60 1.40 1.85
N LEU A 53 6.56 0.61 1.63
CA LEU A 53 6.25 -0.58 2.43
C LEU A 53 6.98 -1.80 1.88
N CYS A 54 7.57 -2.60 2.75
CA CYS A 54 8.05 -3.93 2.39
C CYS A 54 6.85 -4.88 2.21
N HIS A 55 6.68 -5.47 1.03
CA HIS A 55 5.58 -6.41 0.81
C HIS A 55 5.68 -7.68 1.67
N CYS A 56 6.89 -8.08 2.10
CA CYS A 56 7.13 -9.26 2.94
C CYS A 56 6.71 -9.03 4.39
N CYS A 57 7.25 -7.98 5.04
CA CYS A 57 7.14 -7.77 6.48
C CYS A 57 6.37 -6.50 6.89
N GLN A 58 5.87 -5.72 5.93
CA GLN A 58 5.12 -4.48 6.15
C GLN A 58 5.90 -3.35 6.83
N PHE A 59 7.24 -3.47 6.93
CA PHE A 59 8.09 -2.38 7.40
C PHE A 59 8.02 -1.18 6.44
N LYS A 60 7.74 0.02 6.98
CA LYS A 60 7.68 1.28 6.22
C LYS A 60 9.03 2.00 6.27
N ASN A 61 9.73 2.02 5.14
CA ASN A 61 10.98 2.75 5.00
C ASN A 61 10.73 4.21 4.57
N ASN A 62 10.69 5.13 5.53
CA ASN A 62 10.44 6.55 5.27
C ASN A 62 11.59 7.25 4.54
N SER A 63 12.80 6.71 4.62
CA SER A 63 14.04 7.30 4.06
C SER A 63 14.22 7.05 2.55
N LEU A 64 13.30 6.33 1.90
CA LEU A 64 13.36 6.08 0.45
C LEU A 64 13.03 7.35 -0.35
N ASN A 65 14.00 7.78 -1.14
CA ASN A 65 13.89 8.89 -2.10
C ASN A 65 13.45 8.41 -3.47
N LEU A 66 12.76 9.24 -4.26
CA LEU A 66 12.17 8.84 -5.55
C LEU A 66 13.18 8.23 -6.56
N SER A 67 14.47 8.54 -6.47
CA SER A 67 15.51 7.99 -7.36
C SER A 67 15.90 6.53 -7.08
N VAL A 68 15.59 5.99 -5.91
CA VAL A 68 16.06 4.66 -5.48
C VAL A 68 15.22 3.53 -6.11
N ARG A 69 15.73 2.88 -7.17
CA ARG A 69 15.00 1.81 -7.88
C ARG A 69 15.00 0.48 -7.13
N GLU A 70 16.10 0.16 -6.46
CA GLU A 70 16.27 -1.08 -5.70
C GLU A 70 16.65 -0.77 -4.27
N TRP A 71 16.16 -1.57 -3.32
CA TRP A 71 16.49 -1.41 -1.89
C TRP A 71 16.36 -2.72 -1.13
N VAL A 72 17.11 -2.84 -0.03
CA VAL A 72 17.03 -3.97 0.88
C VAL A 72 16.22 -3.56 2.10
N CYS A 73 15.24 -4.39 2.49
CA CYS A 73 14.45 -4.13 3.68
C CYS A 73 15.32 -4.25 4.94
N PRO A 74 15.43 -3.20 5.80
CA PRO A 74 16.25 -3.27 7.00
C PRO A 74 15.69 -4.24 8.06
N ASN A 75 14.40 -4.58 7.98
CA ASN A 75 13.75 -5.48 8.95
C ASN A 75 13.86 -6.96 8.57
N CYS A 76 13.58 -7.31 7.30
CA CYS A 76 13.55 -8.71 6.84
C CYS A 76 14.60 -9.06 5.79
N GLN A 77 15.48 -8.12 5.44
CA GLN A 77 16.61 -8.29 4.53
C GLN A 77 16.24 -8.72 3.09
N THR A 78 14.95 -8.71 2.74
CA THR A 78 14.52 -8.96 1.36
C THR A 78 14.97 -7.83 0.44
N HIS A 79 15.53 -8.19 -0.72
CA HIS A 79 15.81 -7.27 -1.81
C HIS A 79 14.54 -6.96 -2.61
N HIS A 80 14.32 -5.68 -2.92
CA HIS A 80 13.15 -5.21 -3.63
C HIS A 80 13.53 -4.39 -4.86
N ASP A 81 12.99 -4.74 -6.03
CA ASP A 81 12.67 -3.73 -7.04
C ASP A 81 11.46 -2.92 -6.56
N ARG A 82 11.55 -1.60 -6.67
CA ARG A 82 10.52 -0.70 -6.17
C ARG A 82 9.16 -0.95 -6.81
N ASP A 83 9.11 -1.07 -8.13
CA ASP A 83 7.85 -1.09 -8.87
C ASP A 83 7.17 -2.45 -8.68
N GLU A 84 7.94 -3.54 -8.67
CA GLU A 84 7.43 -4.87 -8.32
C GLU A 84 6.88 -4.89 -6.88
N ASN A 85 7.62 -4.33 -5.92
CA ASN A 85 7.18 -4.24 -4.53
C ASN A 85 5.90 -3.40 -4.40
N ALA A 86 5.84 -2.25 -5.07
CA ALA A 86 4.66 -1.40 -5.08
C ALA A 86 3.45 -2.13 -5.66
N ALA A 87 3.61 -2.83 -6.78
CA ALA A 87 2.53 -3.63 -7.40
C ALA A 87 1.99 -4.71 -6.45
N LYS A 88 2.87 -5.42 -5.72
CA LYS A 88 2.48 -6.41 -4.71
C LYS A 88 1.69 -5.77 -3.56
N ASN A 89 2.12 -4.60 -3.08
CA ASN A 89 1.42 -3.86 -2.03
C ASN A 89 0.05 -3.35 -2.50
N ILE A 90 -0.04 -2.76 -3.69
CA ILE A 90 -1.31 -2.28 -4.28
C ILE A 90 -2.28 -3.45 -4.47
N ARG A 91 -1.80 -4.61 -4.93
CA ARG A 91 -2.63 -5.82 -5.06
C ARG A 91 -3.19 -6.25 -3.71
N LYS A 92 -2.34 -6.33 -2.69
CA LYS A 92 -2.74 -6.73 -1.33
C LYS A 92 -3.78 -5.75 -0.76
N GLU A 93 -3.56 -4.46 -0.95
CA GLU A 93 -4.49 -3.42 -0.48
C GLU A 93 -5.81 -3.42 -1.25
N GLY A 94 -5.77 -3.62 -2.58
CA GLY A 94 -6.98 -3.77 -3.39
C GLY A 94 -7.83 -4.98 -2.97
N ILE A 95 -7.20 -6.11 -2.64
CA ILE A 95 -7.90 -7.30 -2.10
C ILE A 95 -8.52 -6.97 -0.73
N ARG A 96 -7.79 -6.26 0.15
CA ARG A 96 -8.31 -5.81 1.45
C ARG A 96 -9.56 -4.96 1.27
N ILE A 97 -9.52 -3.92 0.42
CA ILE A 97 -10.65 -3.04 0.13
C ILE A 97 -11.84 -3.83 -0.44
N LEU A 98 -11.58 -4.75 -1.38
CA LEU A 98 -12.64 -5.59 -1.94
C LEU A 98 -13.33 -6.44 -0.86
N SER A 99 -12.54 -7.01 0.07
CA SER A 99 -13.07 -7.81 1.16
C SER A 99 -13.89 -7.00 2.16
N THR A 100 -13.50 -5.76 2.48
CA THR A 100 -14.23 -4.88 3.40
C THR A 100 -15.53 -4.37 2.78
N ASN A 101 -15.55 -4.06 1.49
CA ASN A 101 -16.74 -3.55 0.80
C ASN A 101 -17.83 -4.61 0.59
N THR A 102 -17.50 -5.89 0.81
CA THR A 102 -18.49 -6.98 0.80
C THR A 102 -19.32 -7.00 2.10
N VAL A 103 -18.86 -6.28 3.13
CA VAL A 103 -19.49 -6.17 4.46
C VAL A 103 -20.03 -4.76 4.68
N GLY A 104 -20.83 -4.25 3.75
CA GLY A 104 -21.68 -3.07 3.97
C GLY A 104 -21.06 -1.71 3.59
N HIS A 105 -21.95 -0.89 3.01
CA HIS A 105 -21.91 0.57 2.87
C HIS A 105 -20.98 1.17 1.78
N THR A 106 -21.64 1.52 0.67
CA THR A 106 -21.19 2.52 -0.30
C THR A 106 -21.12 3.90 0.35
N GLU A 107 -19.98 4.27 0.94
CA GLU A 107 -19.76 5.67 1.33
C GLU A 107 -18.37 6.13 0.88
N PHE A 108 -18.37 7.00 -0.12
CA PHE A 108 -17.22 7.77 -0.57
C PHE A 108 -16.99 8.88 0.47
N GLN A 109 -16.21 8.60 1.51
CA GLN A 109 -15.84 9.61 2.50
C GLN A 109 -14.46 10.17 2.17
N ALA A 110 -14.45 11.33 1.53
CA ALA A 110 -13.29 12.20 1.43
C ALA A 110 -13.01 12.79 2.82
N GLY A 111 -12.06 12.20 3.54
CA GLY A 111 -11.59 12.70 4.83
C GLY A 111 -10.29 12.01 5.18
N GLY A 112 -9.19 12.75 5.16
CA GLY A 112 -7.89 12.24 5.57
C GLY A 112 -7.91 11.93 7.07
N GLU A 113 -7.96 10.65 7.41
CA GLU A 113 -7.63 10.16 8.74
C GLU A 113 -6.44 9.20 8.63
N ASP A 114 -5.44 9.45 9.47
CA ASP A 114 -4.27 8.60 9.61
C ASP A 114 -4.72 7.16 9.86
N VAL A 115 -4.26 6.24 9.00
CA VAL A 115 -4.41 4.80 9.22
C VAL A 115 -3.63 4.44 10.49
N ARG A 116 -4.30 4.52 11.64
CA ARG A 116 -3.87 3.90 12.89
C ARG A 116 -3.89 2.40 12.65
N LEU A 117 -2.71 1.79 12.66
CA LEU A 117 -2.55 0.35 12.80
C LEU A 117 -3.16 -0.05 14.15
N VAL A 118 -4.43 -0.46 14.14
CA VAL A 118 -5.06 -1.09 15.30
C VAL A 118 -4.46 -2.49 15.41
N GLY A 119 -3.54 -2.64 16.36
CA GLY A 119 -3.14 -3.94 16.85
C GLY A 119 -4.30 -4.61 17.59
N ALA A 120 -4.45 -5.91 17.40
CA ALA A 120 -5.09 -6.79 18.35
C ALA A 120 -4.20 -8.04 18.54
N CYS A 121 -3.86 -8.25 19.80
CA CYS A 121 -2.92 -9.21 20.35
C CYS A 121 -3.49 -10.64 20.38
N THR A 122 -2.62 -11.63 20.48
CA THR A 122 -2.82 -12.68 21.49
C THR A 122 -1.54 -12.87 22.28
N GLU A 123 -1.65 -12.65 23.58
CA GLU A 123 -0.61 -12.87 24.58
C GLU A 123 -0.34 -14.36 24.75
N LYS A 124 0.91 -14.72 25.08
CA LYS A 124 1.18 -15.54 26.28
C LYS A 124 2.47 -15.05 26.94
N HIS A 125 2.30 -14.33 28.03
CA HIS A 125 3.29 -14.17 29.08
C HIS A 125 3.22 -15.43 29.96
N SER A 126 4.35 -16.10 30.22
CA SER A 126 4.47 -16.97 31.39
C SER A 126 5.75 -16.61 32.13
N SER A 127 5.58 -15.84 33.20
CA SER A 127 6.62 -15.54 34.17
C SER A 127 6.59 -16.63 35.22
N VAL A 128 7.74 -17.29 35.48
CA VAL A 128 7.95 -18.07 36.70
C VAL A 128 9.20 -17.54 37.38
N LYS A 129 9.06 -17.31 38.70
CA LYS A 129 9.97 -16.59 39.58
C LYS A 129 11.25 -17.37 39.91
N GLN A 130 12.31 -16.57 40.07
CA GLN A 130 13.52 -16.65 40.89
C GLN A 130 13.83 -17.91 41.70
N GLU A 131 15.11 -18.28 41.69
CA GLU A 131 15.88 -18.57 42.90
C GLU A 131 17.38 -18.26 42.66
N SER A 132 18.05 -17.79 43.70
CA SER A 132 19.51 -17.74 43.91
C SER A 132 19.77 -18.35 45.30
N PRO A 133 21.00 -18.68 45.75
CA PRO A 133 22.32 -18.91 45.11
C PRO A 133 22.95 -20.27 45.56
N VAL A 134 24.15 -20.66 45.07
CA VAL A 134 25.17 -21.36 45.91
C VAL A 134 26.59 -20.97 45.45
N THR A 135 27.39 -20.54 46.42
CA THR A 135 28.84 -20.29 46.35
C THR A 135 29.63 -21.58 46.49
N VAL A 136 30.70 -21.76 45.73
CA VAL A 136 32.04 -22.19 46.22
C VAL A 136 33.09 -21.46 45.41
#